data_AF-A0A6V7X7V7-F1
#
_entry.id   AF-A0A6V7X7V7-F1
#
_cell.length_a   1.000
_cell.length_b   1.000
_cell.length_c   1.000
_cell.angle_alpha   90.00
_cell.angle_beta   90.00
_cell.angle_gamma   90.00
#
_symmetry.space_group_name_H-M   'P 1'
#
loop_
_entity.id
_entity.type
_entity.pdbx_description
1 polymer ?
#
loop_
_entity_poly.entity_id
_entity_poly.type
_entity_poly.pdbx_seq_one_letter_code
_entity_poly.pdbx_strand_id
1 'polypeptide(L)'
;MLLNFIFYLFILITIDAIYLKRVNASQREIPRKIRLKHIQRDIQNKLIICYKGRVVRGVCVCDQNYIGKFCEREMHCLGFERTENGSCYNCKENFWGTDCDRPKCKHGGKENNYTQICECISPHSGVHCEVLRVEDVYYHYNTRAYIIGPIGVLLIIPMVICFIVCERNARKRQINRIQKTWANELENKEEMKERRNSLLN
;
A
#
# COMPACT_ATOMS: atom_id res chain seq x y z
N MET A 1 -29.96 -17.23 19.94
CA MET A 1 -29.78 -15.88 19.32
C MET A 1 -28.56 -15.15 19.88
N LEU A 2 -28.41 -15.05 21.21
CA LEU A 2 -27.24 -14.44 21.85
C LEU A 2 -25.88 -15.07 21.46
N LEU A 3 -25.79 -16.40 21.34
CA LEU A 3 -24.53 -17.05 20.91
C LEU A 3 -24.08 -16.64 19.50
N ASN A 4 -25.01 -16.43 18.57
CA ASN A 4 -24.67 -15.99 17.21
C ASN A 4 -24.19 -14.53 17.19
N PHE A 5 -24.72 -13.70 18.09
CA PHE A 5 -24.31 -12.31 18.24
C PHE A 5 -22.92 -12.19 18.86
N ILE A 6 -22.62 -13.02 19.87
CA ILE A 6 -21.30 -13.12 20.49
C ILE A 6 -20.28 -13.65 19.49
N PHE A 7 -20.62 -14.66 18.68
CA PHE A 7 -19.74 -15.18 17.64
C PHE A 7 -19.45 -14.13 16.55
N TYR A 8 -20.44 -13.32 16.17
CA TYR A 8 -20.25 -12.19 15.25
C TYR A 8 -19.35 -11.10 15.83
N LEU A 9 -19.54 -10.75 17.11
CA LEU A 9 -18.67 -9.81 17.82
C LEU A 9 -17.23 -10.32 17.91
N PHE A 10 -17.02 -11.61 18.19
CA PHE A 10 -15.68 -12.22 18.18
C PHE A 10 -15.05 -12.20 16.78
N ILE A 11 -15.82 -12.44 15.72
CA ILE A 11 -15.33 -12.34 14.35
C ILE A 11 -14.95 -10.88 14.01
N LEU A 12 -15.76 -9.90 14.39
CA LEU A 12 -15.44 -8.49 14.16
C LEU A 12 -14.18 -8.05 14.93
N ILE A 13 -14.08 -8.41 16.22
CA ILE A 13 -12.92 -8.08 17.06
C ILE A 13 -11.64 -8.76 16.54
N THR A 14 -11.72 -9.99 16.05
CA THR A 14 -10.56 -10.69 15.48
C THR A 14 -10.14 -10.13 14.13
N ILE A 15 -11.09 -9.71 13.28
CA ILE A 15 -10.80 -9.02 12.01
C ILE A 15 -10.10 -7.67 12.29
N ASP A 16 -10.58 -6.88 13.24
CA ASP A 16 -9.96 -5.61 13.63
C ASP A 16 -8.56 -5.80 14.22
N ALA A 17 -8.37 -6.84 15.05
CA ALA A 17 -7.06 -7.19 15.59
C ALA A 17 -6.07 -7.67 14.51
N ILE A 18 -6.54 -8.39 13.49
CA ILE A 18 -5.72 -8.81 12.33
C ILE A 18 -5.38 -7.58 11.47
N TYR A 19 -6.32 -6.65 11.30
CA TYR A 19 -6.12 -5.40 10.56
C TYR A 19 -5.04 -4.53 11.21
N LEU A 20 -5.12 -4.32 12.54
CA LEU A 20 -4.10 -3.60 13.32
C LEU A 20 -2.72 -4.27 13.27
N LYS A 21 -2.64 -5.61 13.32
CA LYS A 21 -1.37 -6.33 13.15
C LYS A 21 -0.78 -6.18 11.75
N ARG A 22 -1.60 -6.12 10.69
CA ARG A 22 -1.14 -5.97 9.30
C ARG A 22 -0.67 -4.56 8.97
N VAL A 23 -1.35 -3.52 9.45
CA VAL A 23 -0.89 -2.13 9.31
C VAL A 23 0.48 -1.96 9.97
N ASN A 24 0.67 -2.52 11.17
CA ASN A 24 1.97 -2.51 11.86
C ASN A 24 3.03 -3.42 11.21
N ALA A 25 2.63 -4.46 10.47
CA ALA A 25 3.57 -5.31 9.73
C ALA A 25 4.05 -4.65 8.42
N SER A 26 3.25 -3.80 7.80
CA SER A 26 3.65 -3.04 6.60
C SER A 26 4.67 -1.92 6.89
N GLN A 27 4.91 -1.59 8.16
CA GLN A 27 5.97 -0.68 8.60
C GLN A 27 7.27 -1.40 8.99
N ARG A 28 7.34 -2.73 8.96
CA ARG A 28 8.60 -3.45 9.20
C ARG A 28 9.48 -3.45 7.96
N GLU A 29 10.28 -2.39 7.88
CA GLU A 29 11.71 -2.39 7.54
C GLU A 29 12.15 -3.33 6.40
N ILE A 30 12.43 -2.72 5.25
CA ILE A 30 13.43 -3.21 4.31
C ILE A 30 14.74 -3.41 5.11
N PRO A 31 15.30 -4.63 5.23
CA PRO A 31 16.54 -4.82 5.96
C PRO A 31 17.72 -4.35 5.11
N ARG A 32 18.03 -3.05 5.14
CA ARG A 32 19.37 -2.56 4.74
C ARG A 32 20.28 -2.55 5.96
N LYS A 33 20.53 -3.74 6.51
CA LYS A 33 21.63 -3.98 7.45
C LYS A 33 22.79 -4.65 6.71
N ILE A 34 23.31 -3.97 5.68
CA ILE A 34 24.63 -4.29 5.12
C ILE A 34 25.61 -3.34 5.80
N ARG A 35 26.35 -3.90 6.76
CA ARG A 35 27.61 -3.42 7.36
C ARG A 35 28.04 -1.97 7.01
N LEU A 36 27.74 -1.03 7.91
CA LEU A 36 28.51 0.21 8.07
C LEU A 36 29.23 0.21 9.43
N LYS A 37 29.94 -0.89 9.74
CA LYS A 37 30.83 -1.00 10.90
C LYS A 37 32.33 -0.88 10.53
N HIS A 38 32.65 -0.29 9.37
CA HIS A 38 34.04 -0.16 8.88
C HIS A 38 34.46 1.24 8.42
N ILE A 39 33.68 2.30 8.67
CA ILE A 39 34.14 3.68 8.39
C ILE A 39 34.05 4.51 9.68
N GLN A 40 34.66 3.98 10.73
CA GLN A 40 34.88 4.69 11.98
C GLN A 40 36.30 4.40 12.44
N ARG A 41 37.25 4.82 11.61
CA ARG A 41 38.68 5.00 11.87
C ARG A 41 39.28 5.64 10.62
N ASP A 42 39.36 6.98 10.66
CA ASP A 42 40.40 7.82 10.05
C ASP A 42 39.98 9.30 10.14
N ILE A 43 39.69 9.72 11.37
CA ILE A 43 39.74 11.13 11.76
C ILE A 43 41.19 11.36 12.17
N GLN A 44 42.11 11.50 11.22
CA GLN A 44 43.41 12.17 11.44
C GLN A 44 44.10 12.70 10.16
N ASN A 45 43.46 12.61 9.00
CA ASN A 45 43.68 13.49 7.85
C ASN A 45 42.46 13.39 6.94
N LYS A 46 41.42 14.19 7.19
CA LYS A 46 40.23 14.21 6.33
C LYS A 46 40.62 14.92 5.03
N LEU A 47 41.24 14.16 4.13
CA LEU A 47 41.56 14.61 2.77
C LEU A 47 40.24 15.10 2.19
N ILE A 48 40.13 16.40 1.94
CA ILE A 48 38.95 16.97 1.30
C ILE A 48 38.94 16.42 -0.13
N ILE A 49 37.92 15.63 -0.47
CA ILE A 49 37.76 15.06 -1.80
C ILE A 49 36.81 15.97 -2.58
N CYS A 50 37.30 16.55 -3.67
CA CYS A 50 36.48 17.26 -4.63
C CYS A 50 36.13 16.29 -5.76
N TYR A 51 34.85 16.20 -6.13
CA TYR A 51 34.40 15.31 -7.21
C TYR A 51 34.88 15.79 -8.58
N LYS A 52 34.66 17.07 -8.87
CA LYS A 52 34.99 17.73 -10.16
C LYS A 52 35.66 19.08 -9.91
N GLY A 53 36.91 19.01 -9.46
CA GLY A 53 37.69 20.19 -9.15
C GLY A 53 39.02 19.85 -8.47
N ARG A 54 39.66 20.89 -7.93
CA ARG A 54 40.94 20.78 -7.25
C ARG A 54 40.89 21.37 -5.85
N VAL A 55 41.63 20.76 -4.92
CA VAL A 55 41.78 21.28 -3.57
C VAL A 55 42.80 22.40 -3.58
N VAL A 56 42.40 23.61 -3.19
CA VAL A 56 43.29 24.76 -3.02
C VAL A 56 43.13 25.26 -1.58
N ARG A 57 44.22 25.22 -0.79
CA ARG A 57 44.23 25.66 0.62
C ARG A 57 43.12 25.03 1.48
N GLY A 58 42.80 23.76 1.25
CA GLY A 58 41.77 23.06 2.01
C GLY A 58 40.32 23.42 1.63
N VAL A 59 40.10 24.02 0.46
CA VAL A 59 38.75 24.24 -0.11
C VAL A 59 38.71 23.69 -1.53
N CYS A 60 37.56 23.16 -1.94
CA CYS A 60 37.35 22.73 -3.32
C CYS A 60 37.10 23.93 -4.22
N VAL A 61 37.94 24.06 -5.26
CA VAL A 61 37.72 24.96 -6.38
C VAL A 61 37.20 24.10 -7.53
N CYS A 62 35.95 24.32 -7.92
CA CYS A 62 35.27 23.50 -8.91
C CYS A 62 35.71 23.80 -10.34
N ASP A 63 35.66 22.76 -11.17
CA ASP A 63 35.87 22.88 -12.61
C ASP A 63 34.72 23.67 -13.26
N GLN A 64 34.92 24.11 -14.51
CA GLN A 64 33.88 24.81 -15.26
C GLN A 64 32.61 23.95 -15.33
N ASN A 65 31.47 24.59 -15.05
CA ASN A 65 30.14 23.96 -14.98
C ASN A 65 29.89 23.04 -13.76
N TYR A 66 30.71 23.08 -12.71
CA TYR A 66 30.41 22.37 -11.46
C TYR A 66 30.33 23.33 -10.26
N ILE A 67 29.45 23.01 -9.31
CA ILE A 67 29.20 23.80 -8.10
C ILE A 67 28.97 22.88 -6.89
N GLY A 68 28.96 23.47 -5.70
CA GLY A 68 28.79 22.77 -4.44
C GLY A 68 30.05 22.83 -3.58
N LYS A 69 29.93 22.37 -2.34
CA LYS A 69 31.05 22.43 -1.39
C LYS A 69 32.18 21.48 -1.78
N PHE A 70 31.83 20.41 -2.49
CA PHE A 70 32.74 19.37 -2.96
C PHE A 70 32.65 19.19 -4.49
N CYS A 71 32.07 20.17 -5.19
CA CYS A 71 31.86 20.15 -6.64
C CYS A 71 31.02 18.94 -7.09
N GLU A 72 30.02 18.61 -6.29
CA GLU A 72 29.15 17.46 -6.47
C GLU A 72 27.96 17.70 -7.42
N ARG A 73 27.65 18.97 -7.73
CA ARG A 73 26.52 19.35 -8.60
C ARG A 73 27.00 19.91 -9.92
N GLU A 74 26.36 19.51 -11.01
CA GLU A 74 26.58 20.04 -12.34
C GLU A 74 25.66 21.23 -12.63
N MET A 75 26.18 22.26 -13.29
CA MET A 75 25.42 23.41 -13.75
C MET A 75 24.86 23.12 -15.14
N HIS A 76 23.54 23.08 -15.27
CA HIS A 76 22.88 22.83 -16.55
C HIS A 76 22.53 24.14 -17.28
N CYS A 77 23.55 24.94 -17.62
CA CYS A 77 23.36 26.17 -18.41
C CYS A 77 22.99 25.83 -19.86
N LEU A 78 22.13 26.65 -20.49
CA LEU A 78 21.70 26.47 -21.89
C LEU A 78 22.84 26.69 -22.89
N GLY A 79 23.74 27.65 -22.59
CA GLY A 79 24.92 27.96 -23.39
C GLY A 79 26.16 28.21 -22.52
N PHE A 80 27.21 28.75 -23.13
CA PHE A 80 28.47 29.07 -22.46
C PHE A 80 28.48 30.44 -21.76
N GLU A 81 27.47 31.28 -22.03
CA GLU A 81 27.35 32.62 -21.46
C GLU A 81 27.08 32.58 -19.95
N ARG A 82 27.91 33.30 -19.20
CA ARG A 82 27.83 33.42 -17.74
C ARG A 82 27.58 34.86 -17.34
N THR A 83 26.89 35.04 -16.22
CA THR A 83 26.79 36.35 -15.58
C THR A 83 28.15 36.76 -14.99
N GLU A 84 28.31 38.03 -14.62
CA GLU A 84 29.55 38.55 -14.02
C GLU A 84 29.97 37.79 -12.75
N ASN A 85 29.00 37.17 -12.06
CA ASN A 85 29.22 36.35 -10.86
C ASN A 85 29.60 34.89 -11.18
N GLY A 86 29.68 34.51 -12.45
CA GLY A 86 30.00 33.15 -12.91
C GLY A 86 28.80 32.18 -12.99
N SER A 87 27.61 32.61 -12.56
CA SER A 87 26.36 31.84 -12.67
C SER A 87 25.87 31.73 -14.12
N CYS A 88 24.93 30.81 -14.38
CA CYS A 88 24.37 30.65 -15.72
C CYS A 88 23.54 31.89 -16.12
N TYR A 89 23.64 32.33 -17.38
CA TYR A 89 22.72 33.35 -17.92
C TYR A 89 21.31 32.78 -18.13
N ASN A 90 21.22 31.58 -18.73
CA ASN A 90 19.97 30.84 -18.95
C ASN A 90 20.15 29.35 -18.63
N CYS A 91 19.08 28.72 -18.15
CA CYS A 91 19.05 27.29 -17.82
C CYS A 91 18.56 26.43 -18.98
N LYS A 92 19.08 25.20 -19.06
CA LYS A 92 18.48 24.14 -19.87
C LYS A 92 17.06 23.83 -19.41
N GLU A 93 16.28 23.25 -20.31
CA GLU A 93 14.93 22.79 -20.01
C GLU A 93 14.92 21.84 -18.81
N ASN A 94 13.90 21.95 -17.97
CA ASN A 94 13.73 21.18 -16.73
C ASN A 94 14.78 21.43 -15.63
N PHE A 95 15.59 22.50 -15.72
CA PHE A 95 16.44 22.96 -14.61
C PHE A 95 16.16 24.42 -14.25
N TRP A 96 16.48 24.79 -13.00
CA TRP A 96 16.26 26.14 -12.48
C TRP A 96 17.24 26.50 -11.37
N GLY A 97 17.17 27.76 -10.93
CA GLY A 97 18.10 28.36 -9.98
C GLY A 97 19.08 29.30 -10.67
N THR A 98 19.86 30.05 -9.90
CA THR A 98 20.92 30.94 -10.39
C THR A 98 21.97 30.16 -11.20
N ASP A 99 22.28 28.96 -10.73
CA ASP A 99 23.32 28.10 -11.27
C ASP A 99 22.76 26.92 -12.07
N CYS A 100 21.44 26.91 -12.30
CA CYS A 100 20.73 25.85 -13.01
C CYS A 100 21.03 24.43 -12.47
N ASP A 101 21.23 24.34 -11.16
CA ASP A 101 21.61 23.11 -10.47
C ASP A 101 20.41 22.35 -9.90
N ARG A 102 19.22 22.98 -9.87
CA ARG A 102 18.00 22.37 -9.32
C ARG A 102 17.13 21.77 -10.43
N PRO A 103 16.74 20.49 -10.35
CA PRO A 103 15.83 19.90 -11.31
C PRO A 103 14.40 20.42 -11.08
N LYS A 104 13.67 20.75 -12.15
CA LYS A 104 12.24 21.05 -12.11
C LYS A 104 11.46 19.73 -12.13
N CYS A 105 10.93 19.33 -10.99
CA CYS A 105 10.13 18.11 -10.89
C CYS A 105 8.69 18.32 -11.36
N LYS A 106 8.15 17.37 -12.12
CA LYS A 106 6.76 17.37 -12.59
C LYS A 106 5.88 16.48 -11.69
N HIS A 107 4.56 16.62 -11.83
CA HIS A 107 3.56 15.75 -11.17
C HIS A 107 3.73 15.59 -9.64
N GLY A 108 4.20 16.65 -8.96
CA GLY A 108 4.39 16.64 -7.51
C GLY A 108 5.64 15.89 -7.02
N GLY A 109 6.56 15.54 -7.91
CA GLY A 109 7.87 15.01 -7.52
C GLY A 109 8.66 15.98 -6.63
N LYS A 110 9.49 15.45 -5.74
CA LYS A 110 10.31 16.25 -4.83
C LYS A 110 11.72 16.41 -5.37
N GLU A 111 12.27 17.62 -5.23
CA GLU A 111 13.63 17.93 -5.66
C GLU A 111 14.64 17.32 -4.68
N ASN A 112 15.62 16.58 -5.21
CA ASN A 112 16.78 16.15 -4.43
C ASN A 112 18.00 16.99 -4.82
N ASN A 113 18.38 17.89 -3.92
CA ASN A 113 19.48 18.83 -4.16
C ASN A 113 20.84 18.16 -4.35
N TYR A 114 21.05 16.94 -3.86
CA TYR A 114 22.36 16.28 -3.94
C TYR A 114 22.55 15.51 -5.23
N THR A 115 21.50 14.80 -5.67
CA THR A 115 21.57 13.94 -6.86
C THR A 115 21.11 14.65 -8.13
N GLN A 116 20.49 15.83 -8.01
CA GLN A 116 19.92 16.60 -9.12
C GLN A 116 18.88 15.80 -9.94
N ILE A 117 18.28 14.81 -9.30
CA ILE A 117 17.22 13.94 -9.85
C ILE A 117 15.98 14.12 -8.96
N CYS A 118 14.81 14.06 -9.58
CA CYS A 118 13.55 14.15 -8.85
C CYS A 118 13.15 12.84 -8.18
N GLU A 119 12.69 12.91 -6.94
CA GLU A 119 12.03 11.82 -6.26
C GLU A 119 10.55 11.78 -6.68
N CYS A 120 10.24 10.86 -7.58
CA CYS A 120 8.92 10.75 -8.18
C CYS A 120 7.91 10.02 -7.31
N ILE A 121 6.66 10.48 -7.38
CA ILE A 121 5.53 9.81 -6.75
C ILE A 121 4.96 8.81 -7.74
N SER A 122 4.84 7.54 -7.30
CA SER A 122 4.21 6.48 -8.10
C SER A 122 2.78 6.91 -8.50
N PRO A 123 2.38 6.77 -9.78
CA PRO A 123 3.00 5.95 -10.83
C PRO A 123 3.99 6.68 -11.78
N HIS A 124 4.39 7.92 -11.48
CA HIS A 124 5.30 8.67 -12.34
C HIS A 124 6.76 8.25 -12.16
N SER A 125 7.51 8.30 -13.26
CA SER A 125 8.91 7.88 -13.39
C SER A 125 9.69 8.87 -14.27
N GLY A 126 11.01 8.71 -14.37
CA GLY A 126 11.90 9.58 -15.17
C GLY A 126 12.80 10.47 -14.31
N VAL A 127 13.70 11.23 -14.94
CA VAL A 127 14.66 12.09 -14.24
C VAL A 127 13.95 13.28 -13.58
N HIS A 128 12.87 13.76 -14.21
CA HIS A 128 12.06 14.88 -13.77
C HIS A 128 10.59 14.49 -13.51
N CYS A 129 10.30 13.19 -13.35
CA CYS A 129 8.96 12.64 -13.13
C CYS A 129 7.96 12.93 -14.26
N GLU A 130 8.47 13.00 -15.50
CA GLU A 130 7.72 13.30 -16.70
C GLU A 130 7.10 12.07 -17.37
N VAL A 131 7.66 10.88 -17.11
CA VAL A 131 7.25 9.65 -17.79
C VAL A 131 6.14 8.97 -16.97
N LEU A 132 5.04 8.65 -17.64
CA LEU A 132 3.99 7.80 -17.10
C LEU A 132 3.96 6.50 -17.89
N ARG A 133 4.53 5.43 -17.31
CA ARG A 133 4.56 4.12 -17.95
C ARG A 133 3.30 3.34 -17.64
N VAL A 134 2.77 2.66 -18.64
CA VAL A 134 1.54 1.86 -18.51
C VAL A 134 1.74 0.73 -17.48
N GLU A 135 2.93 0.14 -17.45
CA GLU A 135 3.30 -0.90 -16.49
C GLU A 135 3.27 -0.37 -15.05
N ASP A 136 3.82 0.82 -14.81
CA ASP A 136 3.86 1.46 -13.49
C ASP A 136 2.44 1.82 -13.01
N VAL A 137 1.58 2.27 -13.93
CA VAL A 137 0.16 2.54 -13.67
C VAL A 137 -0.57 1.26 -13.27
N TYR A 138 -0.46 0.20 -14.06
CA TYR A 138 -1.09 -1.07 -13.75
C TYR A 138 -0.59 -1.64 -12.42
N TYR A 139 0.71 -1.58 -12.18
CA TYR A 139 1.28 -2.01 -10.91
C TYR A 139 0.72 -1.22 -9.72
N HIS A 140 0.65 0.12 -9.84
CA HIS A 140 0.11 0.98 -8.80
C HIS A 140 -1.35 0.67 -8.45
N TYR A 141 -2.21 0.56 -9.46
CA TYR A 141 -3.63 0.31 -9.25
C TYR A 141 -3.92 -1.14 -8.85
N ASN A 142 -3.24 -2.13 -9.44
CA ASN A 142 -3.41 -3.53 -9.05
C ASN A 142 -2.97 -3.79 -7.62
N THR A 143 -1.89 -3.15 -7.16
CA THR A 143 -1.46 -3.27 -5.76
C THR A 143 -2.53 -2.72 -4.81
N ARG A 144 -3.12 -1.57 -5.13
CA ARG A 144 -4.23 -1.00 -4.33
C ARG A 144 -5.50 -1.87 -4.40
N ALA A 145 -5.84 -2.38 -5.58
CA ALA A 145 -6.97 -3.27 -5.78
C ALA A 145 -6.79 -4.60 -5.03
N TYR A 146 -5.57 -5.14 -4.96
CA TYR A 146 -5.26 -6.33 -4.16
C TYR A 146 -5.47 -6.08 -2.66
N ILE A 147 -5.16 -4.88 -2.16
CA ILE A 147 -5.41 -4.50 -0.77
C ILE A 147 -6.92 -4.37 -0.51
N ILE A 148 -7.69 -3.82 -1.45
CA ILE A 148 -9.13 -3.55 -1.31
C ILE A 148 -9.99 -4.79 -1.62
N GLY A 149 -9.53 -5.69 -2.51
CA GLY A 149 -10.22 -6.91 -2.93
C GLY A 149 -10.77 -7.78 -1.79
N PRO A 150 -10.00 -8.10 -0.73
CA PRO A 150 -10.52 -8.89 0.38
C PRO A 150 -11.67 -8.22 1.14
N ILE A 151 -11.81 -6.88 1.08
CA ILE A 151 -12.91 -6.15 1.74
C ILE A 151 -14.25 -6.52 1.09
N GLY A 152 -14.29 -6.59 -0.24
CA GLY A 152 -15.51 -6.99 -0.96
C GLY A 152 -15.94 -8.42 -0.61
N VAL A 153 -14.98 -9.35 -0.50
CA VAL A 153 -15.24 -10.75 -0.15
C VAL A 153 -15.71 -10.88 1.31
N LEU A 154 -15.10 -10.13 2.23
CA LEU A 154 -15.49 -10.12 3.65
C LEU A 154 -16.91 -9.61 3.89
N LEU A 155 -17.45 -8.75 3.02
CA LEU A 155 -18.83 -8.27 3.10
C LEU A 155 -19.84 -9.30 2.57
N ILE A 156 -19.48 -10.09 1.56
CA ILE A 156 -20.38 -11.05 0.91
C ILE A 156 -20.54 -12.33 1.73
N ILE A 157 -19.46 -12.82 2.35
CA ILE A 157 -19.46 -14.06 3.14
C ILE A 157 -20.54 -14.07 4.26
N PRO A 158 -20.67 -13.01 5.10
CA PRO A 158 -21.74 -12.88 6.10
C PRO A 158 -23.15 -13.07 5.53
N MET A 159 -23.44 -12.46 4.38
CA MET A 159 -24.75 -12.53 3.73
C MET A 159 -25.05 -13.96 3.26
N VAL A 160 -24.06 -14.64 2.67
CA VAL A 160 -24.19 -16.04 2.24
C VAL A 160 -24.42 -16.97 3.43
N ILE A 161 -23.68 -16.79 4.54
CA ILE A 161 -23.87 -17.59 5.75
C ILE A 161 -25.28 -17.39 6.32
N CYS A 162 -25.74 -16.14 6.43
CA CYS A 162 -27.09 -15.82 6.89
C CYS A 162 -28.15 -16.47 5.99
N PHE A 163 -27.99 -16.42 4.67
CA PHE A 163 -28.88 -17.06 3.71
C PHE A 163 -28.98 -18.58 3.95
N ILE A 164 -27.85 -19.27 4.09
CA ILE A 164 -27.81 -20.73 4.34
C ILE A 164 -28.47 -21.09 5.67
N VAL A 165 -28.22 -20.31 6.73
CA VAL A 165 -28.83 -20.54 8.06
C VAL A 165 -30.35 -20.34 7.99
N CYS A 166 -30.81 -19.29 7.32
CA CYS A 166 -32.23 -19.04 7.10
C CYS A 166 -32.90 -20.20 6.36
N GLU A 167 -32.28 -20.70 5.30
CA GLU A 167 -32.80 -21.83 4.52
C GLU A 167 -32.88 -23.11 5.35
N ARG A 168 -31.84 -23.46 6.10
CA ARG A 168 -31.84 -24.62 7.01
C ARG A 168 -32.96 -24.55 8.04
N ASN A 169 -33.17 -23.37 8.63
CA ASN A 169 -34.22 -23.17 9.62
C ASN A 169 -35.63 -23.20 8.99
N ALA A 170 -35.78 -22.76 7.75
CA ALA A 170 -37.04 -22.88 7.00
C ALA A 170 -37.37 -24.35 6.71
N ARG A 171 -36.39 -25.12 6.19
CA ARG A 171 -36.54 -26.56 5.94
C ARG A 171 -36.87 -27.34 7.21
N LYS A 172 -36.18 -27.07 8.33
CA LYS A 172 -36.48 -27.70 9.62
C LYS A 172 -37.93 -27.46 10.08
N ARG A 173 -38.44 -26.23 9.88
CA ARG A 173 -39.84 -25.89 10.19
C ARG A 173 -40.84 -26.57 9.26
N GLN A 174 -40.47 -26.87 8.01
CA GLN A 174 -41.32 -27.65 7.11
C GLN A 174 -41.39 -29.12 7.55
N ILE A 175 -40.24 -29.74 7.84
CA ILE A 175 -40.19 -31.14 8.30
C ILE A 175 -41.00 -31.33 9.59
N ASN A 176 -40.84 -30.44 10.58
CA ASN A 176 -41.60 -30.52 11.82
C ASN A 176 -43.12 -30.40 11.61
N ARG A 177 -43.58 -29.65 10.60
CA ARG A 177 -45.02 -29.53 10.27
C ARG A 177 -45.56 -30.82 9.66
N ILE A 178 -44.78 -31.45 8.79
CA ILE A 178 -45.11 -32.74 8.16
C ILE A 178 -45.14 -33.86 9.22
N GLN A 179 -44.15 -33.89 10.11
CA GLN A 179 -44.10 -34.89 11.19
C GLN A 179 -45.32 -34.81 12.12
N LYS A 180 -45.74 -33.59 12.49
CA LYS A 180 -46.95 -33.40 13.30
C LYS A 180 -48.23 -33.83 12.59
N THR A 181 -48.35 -33.54 11.28
CA THR A 181 -49.53 -33.97 10.52
C THR A 181 -49.60 -35.49 10.40
N TRP A 182 -48.47 -36.16 10.16
CA TRP A 182 -48.41 -37.63 10.10
C TRP A 182 -48.70 -38.28 11.46
N ALA A 183 -48.17 -37.72 12.55
CA ALA A 183 -48.47 -38.19 13.91
C ALA A 183 -49.96 -38.09 14.25
N ASN A 184 -50.59 -36.94 13.98
CA ASN A 184 -52.02 -36.74 14.21
C ASN A 184 -52.88 -37.67 13.33
N GLU A 185 -52.47 -37.96 12.09
CA GLU A 185 -53.16 -38.92 11.23
C GLU A 185 -53.09 -40.35 11.77
N LEU A 186 -51.97 -40.75 12.37
CA LEU A 186 -51.81 -42.05 13.01
C LEU A 186 -52.72 -42.17 14.24
N GLU A 187 -52.71 -41.16 15.11
CA GLU A 187 -53.56 -41.11 16.31
C GLU A 187 -55.05 -41.19 15.96
N ASN A 188 -55.50 -40.40 14.98
CA ASN A 188 -56.89 -40.45 14.49
C ASN A 188 -57.28 -41.83 13.93
N LYS A 189 -56.36 -42.54 13.27
CA LYS A 189 -56.61 -43.91 12.76
C LYS A 189 -56.73 -44.92 13.90
N GLU A 190 -55.95 -44.77 14.96
CA GLU A 190 -56.01 -45.61 16.16
C GLU A 190 -57.34 -45.41 16.88
N GLU A 191 -57.77 -44.17 17.12
CA GLU A 191 -59.07 -43.87 17.74
C GLU A 191 -60.25 -44.44 16.94
N MET A 192 -60.23 -44.33 15.61
CA MET A 192 -61.29 -44.89 14.76
C MET A 192 -61.33 -46.42 14.84
N LYS A 193 -60.17 -47.07 14.96
CA LYS A 193 -60.08 -48.53 15.11
C LYS A 193 -60.65 -48.97 16.46
N GLU A 194 -60.37 -48.23 17.52
CA GLU A 194 -60.87 -48.48 18.87
C GLU A 194 -62.40 -48.32 18.96
N ARG A 195 -62.95 -47.22 18.41
CA ARG A 195 -64.41 -47.02 18.31
C ARG A 195 -65.12 -48.10 17.49
N ARG A 196 -64.49 -48.57 16.41
CA ARG A 196 -65.07 -49.66 15.59
C ARG A 196 -65.13 -50.96 16.40
N ASN A 197 -64.09 -51.28 17.16
CA ASN A 197 -64.07 -52.47 18.01
C ASN A 197 -65.12 -52.40 19.14
N SER A 198 -65.35 -51.22 19.74
CA SER A 198 -66.38 -51.06 20.77
C SER A 198 -67.81 -51.17 20.25
N LEU A 199 -68.05 -50.97 18.95
CA LEU A 199 -69.37 -51.16 18.32
C LEU A 199 -69.61 -52.61 17.89
N LEU A 200 -68.58 -53.45 17.88
CA LEU A 200 -68.64 -54.85 17.47
C LEU A 200 -68.74 -55.83 18.65
N ASN A 201 -68.55 -55.35 19.88
CA ASN A 201 -68.75 -56.08 21.14
C ASN A 201 -70.04 -55.63 21.83
#